data_AF-A0A5C3LE61-F1
#
_entry.id   AF-A0A5C3LE61-F1
#
_cell.length_a   1.000
_cell.length_b   1.000
_cell.length_c   1.000
_cell.angle_alpha   90.00
_cell.angle_beta   90.00
_cell.angle_gamma   90.00
#
_symmetry.space_group_name_H-M   'P 1'
#
loop_
_entity.id
_entity.type
_entity.pdbx_description
1 polymer ?
#
loop_
_entity_poly.entity_id
_entity_poly.type
_entity_poly.pdbx_seq_one_letter_code
_entity_poly.pdbx_strand_id
1 'polypeptide(L)'
;MKIIFLVSRYSPFLDLGFLFYGLFAINASVDTCSTAIKVHAFMFGSSICISDAIFTVRTWSVWQRGRGFTIGLTVLFIVTWSTCMAFVGIFIFSLRNILSPYPWTTGCFIIGGNASVFIAFCVLFMAYNAVTFALMAIRGYNAYRSGGQSNLVKVVCQDGISYYLYALALAFTDLILVLQLPHEYINLMVS
;
A
#
# COMPACT_ATOMS: atom_id res chain seq x y z
N MET A 1 -18.91 -5.22 3.33
CA MET A 1 -17.83 -6.24 3.30
C MET A 1 -17.76 -6.98 1.97
N LYS A 2 -18.82 -7.67 1.48
CA LYS A 2 -18.77 -8.48 0.24
C LYS A 2 -18.31 -7.73 -1.02
N ILE A 3 -18.86 -6.54 -1.28
CA ILE A 3 -18.51 -5.73 -2.48
C ILE A 3 -17.07 -5.21 -2.40
N ILE A 4 -16.68 -4.67 -1.25
CA ILE A 4 -15.33 -4.13 -1.00
C ILE A 4 -14.27 -5.23 -1.16
N PHE A 5 -14.59 -6.45 -0.70
CA PHE A 5 -13.71 -7.61 -0.84
C PHE A 5 -13.58 -8.07 -2.29
N LEU A 6 -14.66 -7.99 -3.08
CA LEU A 6 -14.60 -8.26 -4.52
C LEU A 6 -13.73 -7.22 -5.23
N VAL A 7 -13.95 -5.93 -4.95
CA VAL A 7 -13.18 -4.84 -5.56
C VAL A 7 -11.69 -4.99 -5.26
N SER A 8 -11.29 -5.17 -3.99
CA SER A 8 -9.88 -5.42 -3.65
C SER A 8 -9.29 -6.66 -4.30
N ARG A 9 -10.11 -7.68 -4.61
CA ARG A 9 -9.65 -8.92 -5.23
C ARG A 9 -9.46 -8.80 -6.74
N TYR A 10 -10.28 -7.99 -7.42
CA TYR A 10 -10.25 -7.83 -8.88
C TYR A 10 -9.48 -6.58 -9.34
N SER A 11 -9.30 -5.58 -8.48
CA SER A 11 -8.45 -4.39 -8.73
C SER A 11 -7.05 -4.75 -9.25
N PRO A 12 -6.28 -5.65 -8.62
CA PRO A 12 -4.93 -5.97 -9.07
C PRO A 12 -4.89 -6.58 -10.49
N PHE A 13 -5.95 -7.26 -10.93
CA PHE A 13 -6.04 -7.76 -12.31
C PHE A 13 -6.24 -6.63 -13.33
N LEU A 14 -7.03 -5.61 -12.97
CA LEU A 14 -7.21 -4.43 -13.80
C LEU A 14 -5.94 -3.58 -13.84
N ASP A 15 -5.29 -3.39 -12.69
CA ASP A 15 -4.00 -2.69 -12.57
C ASP A 15 -2.94 -3.36 -13.47
N LEU A 16 -2.83 -4.68 -13.43
CA LEU A 16 -1.96 -5.46 -14.31
C LEU A 16 -2.26 -5.21 -15.80
N GLY A 17 -3.53 -5.15 -16.19
CA GLY A 17 -3.93 -4.87 -17.56
C GLY A 17 -3.46 -3.50 -18.05
N PHE A 18 -3.66 -2.45 -17.23
CA PHE A 18 -3.20 -1.09 -17.55
C PHE A 18 -1.67 -0.96 -17.53
N LEU A 19 -1.00 -1.67 -16.62
CA LEU A 19 0.44 -1.75 -16.55
C LEU A 19 1.01 -2.38 -17.83
N PHE A 20 0.50 -3.55 -18.22
CA PHE A 20 0.90 -4.23 -19.46
C PHE A 20 0.62 -3.37 -20.70
N TYR A 21 -0.51 -2.65 -20.71
CA TYR A 21 -0.81 -1.71 -21.79
C TYR A 21 0.22 -0.56 -21.84
N GLY A 22 0.59 0.05 -20.71
CA GLY A 22 1.60 1.11 -20.67
C GLY A 22 3.01 0.64 -21.05
N LEU A 23 3.37 -0.58 -20.67
CA LEU A 23 4.70 -1.17 -20.91
C LEU A 23 4.86 -1.80 -22.29
N PHE A 24 3.79 -2.28 -22.93
CA PHE A 24 3.90 -3.05 -24.18
C PHE A 24 3.04 -2.51 -25.32
N ALA A 25 2.34 -1.37 -25.16
CA ALA A 25 1.54 -0.81 -26.24
C ALA A 25 2.39 -0.47 -27.46
N ILE A 26 2.14 -1.19 -28.54
CA ILE A 26 2.76 -1.00 -29.86
C ILE A 26 2.05 0.16 -30.57
N ASN A 27 2.83 1.15 -31.03
CA ASN A 27 2.36 2.34 -31.75
C ASN A 27 1.46 3.32 -30.95
N ALA A 28 1.58 3.37 -29.62
CA ALA A 28 0.90 4.39 -28.82
C ALA A 28 1.60 5.75 -28.92
N SER A 29 0.83 6.84 -29.07
CA SER A 29 1.35 8.20 -28.92
C SER A 29 1.79 8.47 -27.48
N VAL A 30 2.76 9.38 -27.30
CA VAL A 30 3.28 9.81 -25.99
C VAL A 30 2.14 10.21 -25.05
N ASP A 31 1.16 10.95 -25.55
CA ASP A 31 0.03 11.45 -24.76
C ASP A 31 -0.89 10.33 -24.24
N THR A 32 -1.21 9.36 -25.10
CA THR A 32 -2.04 8.20 -24.73
C THR A 32 -1.33 7.36 -23.66
N CYS A 33 -0.02 7.17 -23.83
CA CYS A 33 0.77 6.37 -22.90
C CYS A 33 0.98 7.07 -21.55
N SER A 34 1.28 8.37 -21.57
CA SER A 34 1.36 9.17 -20.35
C SER A 34 0.02 9.15 -19.60
N THR A 35 -1.10 9.30 -20.31
CA THR A 35 -2.43 9.21 -19.69
C THR A 35 -2.68 7.84 -19.08
N ALA A 36 -2.29 6.75 -19.75
CA ALA A 36 -2.42 5.39 -19.22
C ALA A 36 -1.61 5.19 -17.92
N ILE A 37 -0.37 5.68 -17.87
CA ILE A 37 0.47 5.61 -16.67
C ILE A 37 -0.14 6.42 -15.51
N LYS A 38 -0.69 7.60 -15.81
CA LYS A 38 -1.36 8.43 -14.80
C LYS A 38 -2.61 7.73 -14.24
N VAL A 39 -3.43 7.17 -15.13
CA VAL A 39 -4.63 6.41 -14.74
C VAL A 39 -4.25 5.20 -13.90
N HIS A 40 -3.22 4.45 -14.29
CA HIS A 40 -2.71 3.33 -13.51
C HIS A 40 -2.25 3.78 -12.12
N ALA A 41 -1.47 4.87 -12.01
CA ALA A 41 -1.01 5.38 -10.71
C ALA A 41 -2.17 5.76 -9.77
N PHE A 42 -3.23 6.37 -10.30
CA PHE A 42 -4.45 6.67 -9.53
C PHE A 42 -5.20 5.41 -9.12
N MET A 43 -5.37 4.46 -10.04
CA MET A 43 -6.11 3.23 -9.79
C MET A 43 -5.40 2.38 -8.74
N PHE A 44 -4.09 2.20 -8.89
CA PHE A 44 -3.23 1.52 -7.93
C PHE A 44 -3.27 2.19 -6.54
N GLY A 45 -3.14 3.53 -6.49
CA GLY A 45 -3.25 4.28 -5.24
C GLY A 45 -4.60 4.09 -4.54
N SER A 46 -5.70 4.02 -5.31
CA SER A 46 -7.03 3.75 -4.78
C SER A 46 -7.17 2.31 -4.26
N SER A 47 -6.57 1.33 -4.95
CA SER A 47 -6.52 -0.08 -4.52
C SER A 47 -5.82 -0.21 -3.16
N ILE A 48 -4.70 0.50 -2.97
CA ILE A 48 -3.97 0.54 -1.70
C ILE A 48 -4.85 1.20 -0.61
N CYS A 49 -5.50 2.33 -0.92
CA CYS A 49 -6.38 3.02 0.02
C CYS A 49 -7.48 2.12 0.58
N ILE A 50 -8.12 1.35 -0.29
CA ILE A 50 -9.16 0.40 0.11
C ILE A 50 -8.57 -0.70 0.99
N SER A 51 -7.38 -1.21 0.66
CA SER A 51 -6.70 -2.27 1.40
C SER A 51 -6.34 -1.81 2.81
N ASP A 52 -5.78 -0.61 2.95
CA ASP A 52 -5.47 -0.01 4.24
C ASP A 52 -6.72 0.31 5.04
N ALA A 53 -7.81 0.76 4.40
CA ALA A 53 -9.08 0.98 5.07
C ALA A 53 -9.63 -0.32 5.67
N ILE A 54 -9.55 -1.45 4.95
CA ILE A 54 -9.95 -2.77 5.47
C ILE A 54 -9.09 -3.15 6.67
N PHE A 55 -7.77 -2.99 6.57
CA PHE A 55 -6.84 -3.28 7.64
C PHE A 55 -7.15 -2.45 8.90
N THR A 56 -7.35 -1.16 8.72
CA THR A 56 -7.71 -0.17 9.73
C THR A 56 -9.02 -0.54 10.44
N VAL A 57 -10.05 -0.92 9.68
CA VAL A 57 -11.34 -1.38 10.22
C VAL A 57 -11.21 -2.68 11.02
N ARG A 58 -10.34 -3.60 10.59
CA ARG A 58 -10.05 -4.83 11.36
C ARG A 58 -9.38 -4.48 12.69
N THR A 59 -8.34 -3.65 12.68
CA THR A 59 -7.67 -3.18 13.90
C THR A 59 -8.65 -2.47 14.85
N TRP A 60 -9.54 -1.65 14.31
CA TRP A 60 -10.62 -1.02 15.07
C TRP A 60 -11.57 -2.03 15.72
N SER A 61 -11.99 -3.07 14.99
CA SER A 61 -12.88 -4.11 15.53
C SER A 61 -12.25 -4.90 16.69
N VAL A 62 -10.91 -5.05 16.69
CA VAL A 62 -10.15 -5.77 17.72
C VAL A 62 -9.95 -4.90 18.97
N TRP A 63 -9.74 -3.59 18.83
CA TRP A 63 -9.71 -2.64 19.95
C TRP A 63 -11.14 -2.28 20.36
N GLN A 64 -11.77 -3.09 21.21
CA GLN A 64 -13.11 -2.88 21.79
C GLN A 64 -13.53 -1.39 21.79
N ARG A 65 -14.34 -1.03 20.79
CA ARG A 65 -15.18 0.18 20.54
C ARG A 65 -15.05 1.43 21.43
N GLY A 66 -13.86 1.76 21.91
CA GLY A 66 -13.61 3.01 22.63
C GLY A 66 -13.83 4.19 21.68
N ARG A 67 -14.72 5.12 22.03
CA ARG A 67 -15.03 6.30 21.21
C ARG A 67 -13.76 7.10 20.87
N GLY A 68 -12.85 7.27 21.82
CA GLY A 68 -11.58 7.98 21.59
C GLY A 68 -10.65 7.28 20.59
N PHE A 69 -10.50 5.95 20.68
CA PHE A 69 -9.66 5.18 19.76
C PHE A 69 -10.23 5.21 18.34
N THR A 70 -11.56 5.15 18.21
CA THR A 70 -12.25 5.25 16.92
C THR A 70 -11.97 6.59 16.25
N ILE A 71 -12.17 7.70 16.98
CA ILE A 71 -11.96 9.05 16.47
C ILE A 71 -10.49 9.25 16.08
N GLY A 72 -9.56 8.87 16.96
CA GLY A 72 -8.12 9.02 16.68
C GLY A 72 -7.69 8.25 15.43
N LEU A 73 -8.14 7.01 15.27
CA LEU A 73 -7.73 6.15 14.15
C LEU A 73 -8.38 6.58 12.82
N THR A 74 -9.63 7.05 12.85
CA THR A 74 -10.28 7.65 11.67
C THR A 74 -9.62 8.97 11.26
N VAL A 75 -9.30 9.85 12.21
CA VAL A 75 -8.59 11.11 11.92
C VAL A 75 -7.22 10.82 11.32
N LEU A 76 -6.46 9.88 11.91
CA LEU A 76 -5.14 9.49 11.42
C LEU A 76 -5.23 8.92 10.00
N PHE A 77 -6.21 8.07 9.71
CA PHE A 77 -6.46 7.58 8.35
C PHE A 77 -6.75 8.71 7.36
N ILE A 78 -7.70 9.60 7.67
CA ILE A 78 -8.11 10.69 6.77
C ILE A 78 -6.95 11.65 6.51
N VAL A 79 -6.22 12.07 7.55
CA VAL A 79 -5.11 13.02 7.42
C VAL A 79 -4.00 12.43 6.57
N THR A 80 -3.59 11.19 6.85
CA THR A 80 -2.50 10.55 6.09
C THR A 80 -2.90 10.29 4.65
N TRP A 81 -4.08 9.73 4.38
CA TRP A 81 -4.52 9.45 3.02
C TRP A 81 -4.78 10.72 2.20
N SER A 82 -5.31 11.78 2.81
CA SER A 82 -5.48 13.07 2.12
C SER A 82 -4.13 13.65 1.72
N THR A 83 -3.15 13.57 2.61
CA THR A 83 -1.77 14.02 2.35
C THR A 83 -1.10 13.18 1.27
N CYS A 84 -1.26 11.85 1.32
CA CYS A 84 -0.76 10.94 0.30
C CYS A 84 -1.35 11.23 -1.09
N MET A 85 -2.67 11.46 -1.18
CA MET A 85 -3.32 11.79 -2.45
C MET A 85 -2.84 13.12 -3.03
N ALA A 86 -2.59 14.12 -2.16
CA ALA A 86 -2.00 15.39 -2.59
C ALA A 86 -0.58 15.19 -3.16
N PHE A 87 0.28 14.43 -2.48
CA PHE A 87 1.63 14.15 -2.96
C PHE A 87 1.65 13.32 -4.24
N VAL A 88 0.79 12.31 -4.36
CA VAL A 88 0.64 11.53 -5.59
C VAL A 88 0.17 12.41 -6.75
N GLY A 89 -0.78 13.33 -6.52
CA GLY A 89 -1.23 14.28 -7.53
C GLY A 89 -0.10 15.20 -8.02
N ILE A 90 0.69 15.74 -7.09
CA ILE A 90 1.86 16.59 -7.40
C ILE A 90 2.93 15.78 -8.15
N PHE A 91 3.19 14.54 -7.72
CA PHE A 91 4.16 13.66 -8.36
C PHE A 91 3.74 13.35 -9.79
N ILE A 92 2.48 12.94 -10.00
CA ILE A 92 1.88 12.65 -11.31
C ILE A 92 1.99 13.85 -12.27
N PHE A 93 1.77 15.07 -11.77
CA PHE A 93 1.90 16.28 -12.59
C PHE A 93 3.38 16.60 -12.91
N SER A 94 4.29 16.24 -12.01
CA SER A 94 5.73 16.40 -12.19
C SER A 94 6.37 15.34 -13.09
N LEU A 95 5.66 14.25 -13.44
CA LEU A 95 6.22 13.16 -14.21
C LEU A 95 6.52 13.59 -15.65
N ARG A 96 7.77 13.41 -16.06
CA ARG A 96 8.20 13.50 -17.46
C ARG A 96 8.29 12.10 -18.03
N ASN A 97 7.44 11.86 -19.03
CA ASN A 97 7.31 10.57 -19.71
C ASN A 97 7.88 10.70 -21.12
N ILE A 98 8.70 9.73 -21.54
CA ILE A 98 9.14 9.62 -22.93
C ILE A 98 8.77 8.25 -23.49
N LEU A 99 8.64 8.18 -24.80
CA LEU A 99 8.64 6.91 -25.51
C LEU A 99 9.98 6.20 -25.30
N SER A 100 9.95 4.87 -25.21
CA SER A 100 11.15 4.06 -25.16
C SER A 100 12.14 4.45 -26.27
N PRO A 101 13.38 4.86 -25.94
CA PRO A 101 14.37 5.26 -26.93
C PRO A 101 14.98 4.06 -27.68
N TYR A 102 14.68 2.82 -27.26
CA TYR A 102 15.25 1.61 -27.83
C TYR A 102 14.29 0.91 -28.81
N PRO A 103 14.75 0.50 -30.00
CA PRO A 103 13.90 -0.12 -31.03
C PRO A 103 13.39 -1.52 -30.68
N TRP A 104 13.93 -2.18 -29.65
CA TRP A 104 13.50 -3.51 -29.18
C TRP A 104 12.59 -3.48 -27.94
N THR A 105 12.43 -2.32 -27.28
CA THR A 105 11.46 -2.16 -26.18
C THR A 105 10.38 -1.19 -26.59
N THR A 106 9.15 -1.68 -26.62
CA THR A 106 7.96 -0.84 -26.80
C THR A 106 7.51 -0.30 -25.45
N GLY A 107 6.65 0.72 -25.42
CA GLY A 107 6.11 1.31 -24.19
C GLY A 107 6.73 2.64 -23.78
N CYS A 108 6.33 3.14 -22.61
CA CYS A 108 6.75 4.43 -22.08
C CYS A 108 7.60 4.30 -20.82
N PHE A 109 8.64 5.12 -20.75
CA PHE A 109 9.53 5.22 -19.60
C PHE A 109 9.35 6.55 -18.89
N ILE A 110 9.34 6.48 -17.56
CA ILE A 110 9.37 7.63 -16.66
C ILE A 110 10.83 8.04 -16.49
N ILE A 111 11.21 9.20 -17.02
CA ILE A 111 12.60 9.70 -16.99
C ILE A 111 12.81 10.84 -16.00
N GLY A 112 11.75 11.30 -15.35
CA GLY A 112 11.85 12.40 -14.42
C GLY A 112 10.63 12.54 -13.53
N GLY A 113 10.88 12.92 -12.29
CA GLY A 113 9.87 13.20 -11.28
C GLY A 113 10.53 13.80 -10.04
N ASN A 114 9.75 14.51 -9.23
CA ASN A 114 10.25 15.06 -7.97
C ASN A 114 10.51 13.93 -6.97
N ALA A 115 11.73 13.41 -6.93
CA ALA A 115 12.16 12.33 -6.03
C ALA A 115 11.87 12.67 -4.56
N SER A 116 12.04 13.93 -4.15
CA SER A 116 11.73 14.38 -2.79
C SER A 116 10.25 14.20 -2.42
N VAL A 117 9.33 14.44 -3.36
CA VAL A 117 7.88 14.26 -3.14
C VAL A 117 7.54 12.77 -3.04
N PHE A 118 8.17 11.95 -3.89
CA PHE A 118 8.03 10.50 -3.83
C PHE A 118 8.53 9.93 -2.49
N ILE A 119 9.71 10.35 -2.03
CA ILE A 119 10.27 9.94 -0.74
C ILE A 119 9.36 10.36 0.41
N ALA A 120 8.87 11.61 0.41
CA ALA A 120 7.95 12.09 1.45
C ALA A 120 6.65 11.27 1.51
N PHE A 121 6.09 10.93 0.34
CA PHE A 121 4.95 10.02 0.24
C PHE A 121 5.28 8.63 0.83
N CYS A 122 6.40 8.02 0.43
CA CYS A 122 6.80 6.70 0.92
C CYS A 122 6.98 6.68 2.45
N VAL A 123 7.64 7.69 3.02
CA VAL A 123 7.87 7.79 4.46
C VAL A 123 6.55 7.92 5.22
N LEU A 124 5.62 8.77 4.76
CA LEU A 124 4.31 8.93 5.38
C LEU A 124 3.46 7.66 5.31
N PHE A 125 3.41 7.04 4.13
CA PHE A 125 2.68 5.80 3.90
C PHE A 125 3.21 4.66 4.79
N MET A 126 4.53 4.57 4.92
CA MET A 126 5.18 3.55 5.76
C MET A 126 4.97 3.82 7.25
N ALA A 127 5.08 5.07 7.70
CA ALA A 127 4.80 5.43 9.09
C ALA A 127 3.36 5.05 9.47
N TYR A 128 2.39 5.29 8.59
CA TYR A 128 1.00 4.86 8.79
C TYR A 128 0.88 3.34 8.93
N ASN A 129 1.44 2.60 7.98
CA ASN A 129 1.39 1.14 7.99
C ASN A 129 2.03 0.57 9.25
N ALA A 130 3.24 1.01 9.60
CA ALA A 130 3.95 0.57 10.80
C ALA A 130 3.13 0.80 12.08
N VAL A 131 2.52 1.98 12.25
CA VAL A 131 1.68 2.28 13.43
C VAL A 131 0.46 1.35 13.48
N THR A 132 -0.24 1.18 12.36
CA THR A 132 -1.47 0.39 12.30
C THR A 132 -1.19 -1.11 12.53
N PHE A 133 -0.07 -1.60 12.00
CA PHE A 133 0.41 -2.96 12.23
C PHE A 133 0.86 -3.17 13.68
N ALA A 134 1.65 -2.26 14.23
CA ALA A 134 2.10 -2.33 15.62
C ALA A 134 0.93 -2.35 16.59
N LEU A 135 -0.08 -1.50 16.35
CA LEU A 135 -1.34 -1.54 17.09
C LEU A 135 -1.92 -2.97 17.03
N MET A 136 -2.21 -3.47 15.83
CA MET A 136 -2.82 -4.79 15.66
C MET A 136 -2.05 -5.90 16.39
N ALA A 137 -0.71 -5.86 16.34
CA ALA A 137 0.17 -6.79 17.05
C ALA A 137 0.03 -6.68 18.58
N ILE A 138 0.03 -5.48 19.15
CA ILE A 138 -0.08 -5.26 20.61
C ILE A 138 -1.39 -5.85 21.15
N ARG A 139 -2.52 -5.63 20.47
CA ARG A 139 -3.80 -6.21 20.90
C ARG A 139 -3.80 -7.72 20.82
N GLY A 140 -3.18 -8.25 19.77
CA GLY A 140 -3.00 -9.67 19.63
C GLY A 140 -2.22 -10.33 20.74
N TYR A 141 -1.09 -9.73 21.06
CA TYR A 141 -0.25 -10.18 22.15
C TYR A 141 -0.98 -10.09 23.50
N ASN A 142 -1.72 -9.00 23.75
CA ASN A 142 -2.51 -8.85 24.97
C ASN A 142 -3.66 -9.86 25.07
N ALA A 143 -4.36 -10.14 23.97
CA ALA A 143 -5.40 -11.16 23.91
C ALA A 143 -4.84 -12.57 24.16
N TYR A 144 -3.65 -12.85 23.63
CA TYR A 144 -2.91 -14.09 23.92
C TYR A 144 -2.57 -14.20 25.42
N ARG A 145 -2.05 -13.11 26.01
CA ARG A 145 -1.62 -13.10 27.43
C ARG A 145 -2.78 -13.20 28.41
N SER A 146 -3.96 -12.62 28.12
CA SER A 146 -5.11 -12.63 29.03
C SER A 146 -5.95 -13.91 28.97
N GLY A 147 -5.78 -14.76 27.95
CA GLY A 147 -6.55 -16.01 27.77
C GLY A 147 -6.04 -17.22 28.60
N GLY A 148 -5.13 -17.02 29.55
CA GLY A 148 -4.22 -18.06 30.03
C GLY A 148 -4.73 -19.31 30.80
N GLN A 149 -6.01 -19.74 30.81
CA GLN A 149 -6.41 -20.93 31.62
C GLN A 149 -7.54 -21.87 31.13
N SER A 150 -8.08 -21.79 29.92
CA SER A 150 -9.14 -22.72 29.47
C SER A 150 -8.79 -23.51 28.20
N ASN A 151 -9.24 -24.76 28.10
CA ASN A 151 -9.03 -25.66 26.93
C ASN A 151 -9.43 -25.03 25.58
N LEU A 152 -10.37 -24.07 25.62
CA LEU A 152 -10.75 -23.21 24.48
C LEU A 152 -9.59 -22.37 23.93
N VAL A 153 -8.67 -21.92 24.79
CA VAL A 153 -7.49 -21.14 24.41
C VAL A 153 -6.45 -22.01 23.72
N LYS A 154 -6.41 -23.32 23.99
CA LYS A 154 -5.50 -24.25 23.30
C LYS A 154 -5.89 -24.43 21.82
N VAL A 155 -7.20 -24.52 21.54
CA VAL A 155 -7.74 -24.64 20.19
C VAL A 155 -7.62 -23.31 19.43
N VAL A 156 -7.93 -22.18 20.08
CA VAL A 156 -7.76 -20.84 19.48
C VAL A 156 -6.28 -20.46 19.31
N CYS A 157 -5.38 -20.95 20.17
CA CYS A 157 -3.92 -20.78 20.02
C CYS A 157 -3.37 -21.48 18.78
N GLN A 158 -3.89 -22.64 18.42
CA GLN A 158 -3.32 -23.41 17.31
C GLN A 158 -3.51 -22.71 15.96
N ASP A 159 -4.67 -22.08 15.74
CA ASP A 159 -4.95 -21.30 14.53
C ASP A 159 -4.57 -19.82 14.66
N GLY A 160 -4.69 -19.24 15.86
CA GLY A 160 -4.42 -17.83 16.13
C GLY A 160 -2.94 -17.46 16.24
N ILE A 161 -2.09 -18.34 16.79
CA ILE A 161 -0.64 -18.10 16.89
C ILE A 161 -0.01 -18.01 15.50
N SER A 162 -0.43 -18.89 14.59
CA SER A 162 0.01 -18.86 13.19
C SER A 162 -0.32 -17.51 12.57
N TYR A 163 -1.55 -17.03 12.72
CA TYR A 163 -1.95 -15.71 12.22
C TYR A 163 -1.10 -14.56 12.79
N TYR A 164 -0.75 -14.62 14.08
CA TYR A 164 0.09 -13.59 14.70
C TYR A 164 1.56 -13.66 14.30
N LEU A 165 2.13 -14.86 14.16
CA LEU A 165 3.48 -15.04 13.62
C LEU A 165 3.56 -14.57 12.18
N TYR A 166 2.54 -14.86 11.36
CA TYR A 166 2.45 -14.32 10.00
C TYR A 166 2.34 -12.80 10.01
N ALA A 167 1.52 -12.20 10.87
CA ALA A 167 1.41 -10.75 10.97
C ALA A 167 2.71 -10.07 11.42
N LEU A 168 3.44 -10.69 12.36
CA LEU A 168 4.75 -10.21 12.81
C LEU A 168 5.79 -10.32 11.68
N ALA A 169 5.84 -11.46 11.00
CA ALA A 169 6.74 -11.68 9.87
C ALA A 169 6.45 -10.72 8.71
N LEU A 170 5.16 -10.44 8.42
CA LEU A 170 4.75 -9.42 7.47
C LEU A 170 5.27 -8.03 7.88
N ALA A 171 5.03 -7.60 9.12
CA ALA A 171 5.51 -6.31 9.61
C ALA A 171 7.05 -6.17 9.53
N PHE A 172 7.80 -7.22 9.84
CA PHE A 172 9.25 -7.26 9.65
C PHE A 172 9.63 -7.23 8.18
N THR A 173 8.90 -7.93 7.31
CA THR A 173 9.14 -7.94 5.87
C THR A 173 8.89 -6.55 5.29
N ASP A 174 7.79 -5.89 5.64
CA ASP A 174 7.51 -4.51 5.23
C ASP A 174 8.63 -3.56 5.69
N LEU A 175 9.13 -3.72 6.92
CA LEU A 175 10.26 -2.94 7.43
C LEU A 175 11.58 -3.23 6.67
N ILE A 176 11.88 -4.49 6.37
CA ILE A 176 13.09 -4.89 5.63
C ILE A 176 13.01 -4.40 4.18
N LEU A 177 11.83 -4.53 3.55
CA LEU A 177 11.57 -4.03 2.21
C LEU A 177 11.83 -2.52 2.16
N VAL A 178 11.42 -1.76 3.19
CA VAL A 178 11.71 -0.33 3.35
C VAL A 178 13.19 -0.02 3.53
N LEU A 179 13.98 -0.90 4.13
CA LEU A 179 15.43 -0.67 4.29
C LEU A 179 16.21 -0.99 3.00
N GLN A 180 15.68 -1.89 2.17
CA GLN A 180 16.32 -2.33 0.92
C GLN A 180 15.86 -1.50 -0.31
N LEU A 181 14.58 -1.11 -0.39
CA LEU A 181 14.05 -0.29 -1.48
C LEU A 181 14.70 1.11 -1.68
N PRO A 182 15.17 1.86 -0.65
CA PRO A 182 15.72 3.20 -0.85
C PRO A 182 17.01 3.18 -1.68
N HIS A 183 17.70 2.05 -1.79
CA HIS A 183 18.97 2.00 -2.51
C HIS A 183 18.84 1.62 -4.00
N GLU A 184 17.86 0.80 -4.40
CA GLU A 184 17.79 0.32 -5.79
C GLU A 184 16.87 1.15 -6.71
N TYR A 185 15.77 1.71 -6.20
CA TYR A 185 14.81 2.45 -7.05
C TYR A 185 15.29 3.85 -7.45
N ILE A 186 16.15 4.50 -6.65
CA ILE A 186 16.71 5.82 -6.97
C ILE A 186 17.71 5.71 -8.14
N ASN A 187 18.46 4.59 -8.20
CA ASN A 187 19.47 4.38 -9.23
C ASN A 187 18.86 4.04 -10.60
N LEU A 188 17.69 3.40 -10.65
CA LEU A 188 17.01 3.04 -11.91
C LEU A 188 16.18 4.19 -12.51
N MET A 189 15.84 5.23 -11.75
CA MET A 189 15.16 6.43 -12.28
C MET A 189 16.12 7.56 -12.70
N VAL A 190 17.42 7.42 -12.40
CA VAL A 190 18.47 8.41 -12.71
C VAL A 190 19.42 7.93 -13.82
N SER A 191 19.36 6.65 -14.21
CA SER A 191 20.17 6.08 -15.30
C SER A 191 19.47 6.12 -16.65
#